data_AF-A0A1Q7PYX2-F1
#
_entry.id   AF-A0A1Q7PYX2-F1
#
_cell.length_a   1.000
_cell.length_b   1.000
_cell.length_c   1.000
_cell.angle_alpha   90.00
_cell.angle_beta   90.00
_cell.angle_gamma   90.00
#
_symmetry.space_group_name_H-M   'P 1'
#
loop_
_entity.id
_entity.type
_entity.pdbx_description
1 polymer ?
#
loop_
_entity_poly.entity_id
_entity_poly.type
_entity_poly.pdbx_seq_one_letter_code
_entity_poly.pdbx_strand_id
1 'polypeptide(L)'
;MTLVYACIAPHGGEIIPELASKSMLPKFEATRVAMRVLARKILEAHPHTIVLASPHNLRLVSRIAVVISENSTGTLRGSSNRSVSLRARCDVNFAKIILKQSEKTGLPVVGANYGTAAGSSSDMQMDWGTLVPLWFVLNEQRLKSRILIVAPSREIPLRMNFIFGRLLGRLMKKDRKRKFAFIASADQAHAHSRSGPYGFSPAAAKYDGFVLNAIRDNNLRRILSLKPRFVEEAKPDSLWQMVMLAGINEVVPLRSQLLSYQVPSYYGMACAGFDPY
;
A
#
# COMPACT_ATOMS: atom_id res chain seq x y z
N MET A 1 -14.21 7.83 -15.62
CA MET A 1 -14.04 7.25 -14.27
C MET A 1 -12.90 7.96 -13.56
N THR A 2 -13.03 8.20 -12.25
CA THR A 2 -12.06 9.03 -11.50
C THR A 2 -10.99 8.21 -10.78
N LEU A 3 -11.36 7.09 -10.15
CA LEU A 3 -10.39 6.04 -9.80
C LEU A 3 -10.16 5.21 -11.05
N VAL A 4 -8.93 5.20 -11.57
CA VAL A 4 -8.59 4.60 -12.86
C VAL A 4 -7.88 3.25 -12.72
N TYR A 5 -7.27 2.98 -11.57
CA TYR A 5 -6.62 1.71 -11.28
C TYR A 5 -6.42 1.56 -9.76
N ALA A 6 -6.38 0.33 -9.27
CA ALA A 6 -5.85 0.06 -7.94
C ALA A 6 -5.00 -1.21 -7.94
N CYS A 7 -4.15 -1.39 -6.92
CA CYS A 7 -3.37 -2.60 -6.77
C CYS A 7 -3.05 -2.93 -5.31
N ILE A 8 -2.71 -4.20 -5.10
CA ILE A 8 -1.97 -4.69 -3.95
C ILE A 8 -0.53 -4.87 -4.43
N ALA A 9 0.40 -4.20 -3.76
CA ALA A 9 1.81 -4.18 -4.11
C ALA A 9 2.66 -4.48 -2.85
N PRO A 10 3.52 -5.51 -2.87
CA PRO A 10 4.42 -5.81 -1.76
C PRO A 10 5.52 -4.76 -1.58
N HIS A 11 6.18 -4.80 -0.42
CA HIS A 11 7.20 -3.81 -0.04
C HIS A 11 8.49 -4.41 0.53
N GLY A 12 8.78 -5.67 0.23
CA GLY A 12 10.11 -6.24 0.40
C GLY A 12 11.17 -5.49 -0.42
N GLY A 13 12.21 -4.98 0.24
CA GLY A 13 13.24 -4.15 -0.40
C GLY A 13 13.94 -4.86 -1.57
N GLU A 14 14.17 -6.16 -1.45
CA GLU A 14 14.88 -7.00 -2.42
C GLU A 14 14.09 -7.25 -3.72
N ILE A 15 12.84 -6.81 -3.81
CA ILE A 15 12.12 -6.75 -5.08
C ILE A 15 12.81 -5.74 -6.01
N ILE A 16 13.33 -4.63 -5.47
CA ILE A 16 14.16 -3.67 -6.23
C ILE A 16 15.53 -4.31 -6.51
N PRO A 17 15.91 -4.51 -7.78
CA PRO A 17 17.16 -5.20 -8.14
C PRO A 17 18.40 -4.64 -7.46
N GLU A 18 18.48 -3.32 -7.33
CA GLU A 18 19.60 -2.60 -6.75
C GLU A 18 19.79 -2.93 -5.26
N LEU A 19 18.70 -3.25 -4.55
CA LEU A 19 18.75 -3.52 -3.10
C LEU A 19 18.97 -5.01 -2.77
N ALA A 20 18.76 -5.90 -3.75
CA ALA A 20 18.93 -7.34 -3.58
C ALA A 20 20.39 -7.77 -3.69
N SER A 21 20.79 -8.76 -2.89
CA SER A 21 22.04 -9.46 -3.10
C SER A 21 21.97 -10.34 -4.36
N LYS A 22 23.12 -10.71 -4.92
CA LYS A 22 23.19 -11.61 -6.09
C LYS A 22 22.45 -12.94 -5.87
N SER A 23 22.48 -13.47 -4.65
CA SER A 23 21.82 -14.72 -4.28
C SER A 23 20.31 -14.58 -4.07
N MET A 24 19.82 -13.39 -3.69
CA MET A 24 18.39 -13.15 -3.50
C MET A 24 17.70 -12.72 -4.80
N LEU A 25 18.41 -12.08 -5.73
CA LEU A 25 17.87 -11.56 -6.99
C LEU A 25 16.90 -12.53 -7.72
N PRO A 26 17.27 -13.80 -7.97
CA PRO A 26 16.39 -14.74 -8.67
C PRO A 26 15.14 -15.13 -7.87
N LYS A 27 15.20 -15.11 -6.53
CA LYS A 27 14.09 -15.55 -5.67
C LYS A 27 12.89 -14.59 -5.74
N PHE A 28 13.13 -13.32 -6.04
CA PHE A 28 12.09 -12.28 -6.14
C PHE A 28 11.62 -12.02 -7.58
N GLU A 29 12.08 -12.78 -8.57
CA GLU A 29 11.86 -12.44 -9.99
C GLU A 29 10.39 -12.37 -10.38
N ALA A 30 9.56 -13.35 -10.01
CA ALA A 30 8.14 -13.33 -10.38
C ALA A 30 7.38 -12.15 -9.71
N THR A 31 7.72 -11.80 -8.48
CA THR A 31 7.18 -10.62 -7.79
C THR A 31 7.60 -9.34 -8.49
N ARG A 32 8.87 -9.22 -8.87
CA ARG A 32 9.42 -8.07 -9.58
C ARG A 32 8.79 -7.88 -10.95
N VAL A 33 8.62 -8.95 -11.72
CA VAL A 33 7.91 -8.92 -13.01
C VAL A 33 6.48 -8.43 -12.81
N ALA A 34 5.77 -8.96 -11.82
CA ALA A 34 4.41 -8.52 -11.53
C ALA A 34 4.33 -7.06 -11.05
N MET A 35 5.30 -6.58 -10.25
CA MET A 35 5.39 -5.17 -9.86
C MET A 35 5.56 -4.25 -11.07
N ARG A 36 6.37 -4.65 -12.06
CA ARG A 36 6.50 -3.91 -13.33
C ARG A 36 5.20 -3.90 -14.13
N VAL A 37 4.42 -4.98 -14.11
CA VAL A 37 3.08 -5.01 -14.73
C VAL A 37 2.13 -4.04 -14.03
N LEU A 38 2.10 -4.02 -12.69
CA LEU A 38 1.31 -3.06 -11.92
C LEU A 38 1.71 -1.61 -12.24
N ALA A 39 3.01 -1.33 -12.28
CA ALA A 39 3.52 0.00 -12.58
C ALA A 39 3.18 0.46 -14.00
N ARG A 40 3.26 -0.46 -14.99
CA ARG A 40 2.85 -0.17 -16.37
C ARG A 40 1.36 0.14 -16.47
N LYS A 41 0.50 -0.63 -15.81
CA LYS A 41 -0.95 -0.33 -15.76
C LYS A 41 -1.24 1.04 -15.13
N ILE A 42 -0.51 1.40 -14.06
CA ILE A 42 -0.61 2.74 -13.45
C ILE A 42 -0.16 3.84 -14.43
N LEU A 43 0.95 3.63 -15.14
CA LEU A 43 1.45 4.57 -16.16
C LEU A 43 0.39 4.79 -17.25
N GLU A 44 -0.13 3.71 -17.84
CA GLU A 44 -1.15 3.73 -18.91
C GLU A 44 -2.45 4.42 -18.46
N ALA A 45 -2.80 4.33 -17.17
CA ALA A 45 -3.97 4.98 -16.60
C ALA A 45 -3.81 6.51 -16.40
N HIS A 46 -2.57 7.02 -16.45
CA HIS A 46 -2.21 8.45 -16.30
C HIS A 46 -2.90 9.14 -15.09
N PRO A 47 -2.72 8.65 -13.85
CA PRO A 47 -3.31 9.26 -12.67
C PRO A 47 -2.64 10.62 -12.37
N HIS A 48 -3.44 11.56 -11.89
CA HIS A 48 -2.93 12.82 -11.35
C HIS A 48 -2.36 12.62 -9.94
N THR A 49 -3.02 11.78 -9.15
CA THR A 49 -2.65 11.48 -7.76
C THR A 49 -2.64 9.97 -7.52
N ILE A 50 -1.57 9.46 -6.92
CA ILE A 50 -1.46 8.08 -6.43
C ILE A 50 -1.70 8.13 -4.92
N VAL A 51 -2.78 7.51 -4.47
CA VAL A 51 -3.04 7.31 -3.03
C VAL A 51 -2.38 6.00 -2.63
N LEU A 52 -1.47 6.04 -1.67
CA LEU A 52 -0.77 4.88 -1.15
C LEU A 52 -1.08 4.69 0.33
N ALA A 53 -1.57 3.50 0.69
CA ALA A 53 -1.73 3.09 2.06
C ALA A 53 -0.54 2.20 2.48
N SER A 54 0.28 2.68 3.43
CA SER A 54 1.49 2.01 3.93
C SER A 54 1.33 1.59 5.40
N PRO A 55 1.66 0.34 5.78
CA PRO A 55 1.63 -0.10 7.16
C PRO A 55 2.87 0.30 7.98
N HIS A 56 3.89 0.90 7.35
CA HIS A 56 5.22 1.12 7.95
C HIS A 56 5.63 2.59 8.10
N ASN A 57 4.89 3.52 7.49
CA ASN A 57 5.15 4.96 7.64
C ASN A 57 4.82 5.43 9.06
N LEU A 58 4.43 6.70 9.24
CA LEU A 58 4.06 7.20 10.55
C LEU A 58 2.90 6.40 11.17
N ARG A 59 3.21 5.60 12.20
CA ARG A 59 2.22 4.82 12.95
C ARG A 59 1.79 5.59 14.18
N LEU A 60 0.60 6.18 14.12
CA LEU A 60 0.01 6.93 15.23
C LEU A 60 -0.94 6.04 16.02
N VAL A 61 -0.79 6.05 17.34
CA VAL A 61 -1.63 5.25 18.25
C VAL A 61 -3.10 5.56 18.01
N SER A 62 -3.87 4.53 17.61
CA SER A 62 -5.32 4.62 17.37
C SER A 62 -5.75 5.68 16.35
N ARG A 63 -4.86 6.11 15.44
CA ARG A 63 -5.17 7.10 14.38
C ARG A 63 -4.67 6.66 13.01
N ILE A 64 -5.45 6.93 11.97
CA ILE A 64 -4.99 6.86 10.57
C ILE A 64 -4.29 8.18 10.27
N ALA A 65 -3.01 8.16 9.96
CA ALA A 65 -2.29 9.34 9.53
C ALA A 65 -2.57 9.60 8.04
N VAL A 66 -2.86 10.85 7.69
CA VAL A 66 -2.87 11.34 6.31
C VAL A 66 -1.78 12.39 6.19
N VAL A 67 -0.81 12.15 5.32
CA VAL A 67 0.33 13.05 5.16
C VAL A 67 -0.12 14.37 4.53
N ILE A 68 0.22 15.48 5.19
CA ILE A 68 -0.04 16.86 4.75
C ILE A 68 1.25 17.65 4.48
N SER A 69 2.41 17.01 4.57
CA SER A 69 3.68 17.56 4.06
C SER A 69 3.59 17.80 2.55
N GLU A 70 4.23 18.84 2.04
CA GLU A 70 4.23 19.16 0.61
C GLU A 70 5.07 18.21 -0.25
N ASN A 71 6.10 17.63 0.35
CA ASN A 71 7.04 16.71 -0.26
C ASN A 71 7.09 15.40 0.53
N SER A 72 7.63 14.39 -0.13
CA SER A 72 8.10 13.20 0.55
C SER A 72 9.37 12.67 -0.12
N THR A 73 10.33 12.27 0.69
CA THR A 73 11.65 11.77 0.27
C THR A 73 12.05 10.57 1.08
N GLY A 74 12.81 9.66 0.48
CA GLY A 74 13.44 8.57 1.24
C GLY A 74 14.60 7.98 0.49
N THR A 75 15.44 7.26 1.25
CA THR A 75 16.54 6.47 0.71
C THR A 75 16.57 5.12 1.41
N LEU A 76 16.53 4.04 0.63
CA LEU A 76 16.73 2.69 1.14
C LEU A 76 18.13 2.22 0.79
N ARG A 77 18.79 1.55 1.73
CA ARG A 77 20.08 0.88 1.53
C ARG A 77 19.84 -0.62 1.53
N GLY A 78 20.37 -1.30 0.52
CA GLY A 78 20.23 -2.74 0.35
C GLY A 78 21.41 -3.50 0.91
N SER A 79 21.27 -4.82 0.96
CA SER A 79 22.35 -5.76 1.34
C SER A 79 23.56 -5.72 0.40
N SER A 80 23.39 -5.16 -0.81
CA SER A 80 24.42 -4.98 -1.84
C SER A 80 25.32 -3.75 -1.63
N ASN A 81 25.19 -3.02 -0.51
CA ASN A 81 25.76 -1.67 -0.27
C ASN A 81 25.32 -0.59 -1.28
N ARG A 82 24.38 -0.91 -2.18
CA ARG A 82 23.74 0.10 -3.04
C ARG A 82 22.54 0.71 -2.34
N SER A 83 22.15 1.89 -2.82
CA SER A 83 20.97 2.59 -2.33
C SER A 83 20.10 3.06 -3.47
N VAL A 84 18.80 3.15 -3.21
CA VAL A 84 17.85 3.84 -4.09
C VAL A 84 17.21 4.98 -3.33
N SER A 85 16.98 6.09 -4.01
CA SER A 85 16.34 7.27 -3.45
C SER A 85 15.13 7.65 -4.30
N LEU A 86 14.10 8.19 -3.65
CA LEU A 86 12.91 8.67 -4.31
C LEU A 86 12.48 10.01 -3.72
N ARG A 87 11.92 10.88 -4.58
CA ARG A 87 11.29 12.15 -4.20
C ARG A 87 9.96 12.28 -4.93
N ALA A 88 8.93 12.74 -4.22
CA ALA A 88 7.63 13.04 -4.80
C ALA A 88 7.00 14.30 -4.17
N ARG A 89 6.10 14.95 -4.91
CA ARG A 89 5.23 16.01 -4.38
C ARG A 89 3.93 15.38 -3.88
N CYS A 90 3.46 15.84 -2.73
CA CYS A 90 2.23 15.35 -2.13
C CYS A 90 0.99 16.15 -2.60
N ASP A 91 -0.16 15.49 -2.71
CA ASP A 91 -1.45 16.14 -2.96
C ASP A 91 -2.09 16.63 -1.64
N VAL A 92 -1.50 17.68 -1.08
CA VAL A 92 -1.96 18.32 0.17
C VAL A 92 -3.41 18.80 0.07
N ASN A 93 -3.87 19.20 -1.12
CA ASN A 93 -5.24 19.62 -1.33
C ASN A 93 -6.22 18.46 -1.17
N PHE A 94 -5.90 17.28 -1.72
CA PHE A 94 -6.72 16.09 -1.47
C PHE A 94 -6.66 15.63 -0.02
N ALA A 95 -5.47 15.69 0.60
CA ALA A 95 -5.28 15.37 2.01
C ALA A 95 -6.22 16.21 2.91
N LYS A 96 -6.27 17.53 2.71
CA LYS A 96 -7.16 18.44 3.45
C LYS A 96 -8.65 18.11 3.26
N ILE A 97 -9.06 17.69 2.06
CA ILE A 97 -10.44 17.24 1.79
C ILE A 97 -10.74 15.98 2.61
N ILE A 98 -9.83 15.00 2.62
CA ILE A 98 -9.99 13.76 3.39
C ILE A 98 -10.10 14.06 4.88
N LEU A 99 -9.24 14.93 5.42
CA LEU A 99 -9.27 15.31 6.84
C LEU A 99 -10.60 15.92 7.23
N LYS A 100 -11.06 16.94 6.49
CA LYS A 100 -12.35 17.61 6.75
C LYS A 100 -13.53 16.63 6.69
N GLN A 101 -13.50 15.67 5.78
CA GLN A 101 -14.61 14.71 5.63
C GLN A 101 -14.54 13.58 6.66
N SER A 102 -13.33 13.21 7.08
CA SER A 102 -13.11 12.23 8.15
C SER A 102 -13.59 12.77 9.49
N GLU A 103 -13.27 14.02 9.80
CA GLU A 103 -13.76 14.72 10.99
C GLU A 103 -15.29 14.75 11.04
N LYS A 104 -15.94 15.18 9.94
CA LYS A 104 -17.41 15.19 9.81
C LYS A 104 -18.07 13.82 10.01
N THR A 105 -17.35 12.74 9.74
CA THR A 105 -17.86 11.37 9.83
C THR A 105 -17.38 10.63 11.08
N GLY A 106 -16.66 11.31 11.98
CA GLY A 106 -16.14 10.74 13.22
C GLY A 106 -15.06 9.68 13.01
N LEU A 107 -14.40 9.65 11.84
CA LEU A 107 -13.31 8.71 11.59
C LEU A 107 -12.03 9.17 12.31
N PRO A 108 -11.23 8.25 12.89
CA PRO A 108 -10.04 8.57 13.66
C PRO A 108 -8.86 8.90 12.74
N VAL A 109 -8.97 9.96 11.95
CA VAL A 109 -7.98 10.37 10.95
C VAL A 109 -7.35 11.69 11.39
N VAL A 110 -6.04 11.79 11.31
CA VAL A 110 -5.28 13.01 11.67
C VAL A 110 -4.30 13.38 10.56
N GLY A 111 -4.06 14.68 10.40
CA GLY A 111 -3.07 15.20 9.47
C GLY A 111 -1.67 15.09 10.08
N ALA A 112 -0.71 14.60 9.30
CA ALA A 112 0.68 14.50 9.71
C ALA A 112 1.60 15.34 8.81
N ASN A 113 2.28 16.33 9.40
CA ASN A 113 3.34 17.10 8.73
C ASN A 113 4.70 16.76 9.39
N TYR A 114 5.79 17.06 8.70
CA TYR A 114 7.16 16.83 9.16
C TYR A 114 8.10 17.90 8.60
N GLY A 115 9.03 18.38 9.44
CA GLY A 115 9.91 19.51 9.11
C GLY A 115 9.19 20.84 9.26
N THR A 116 8.96 21.56 8.17
CA THR A 116 8.29 22.88 8.17
C THR A 116 6.80 22.80 7.78
N ALA A 117 6.04 23.85 8.09
CA ALA A 117 4.63 23.93 7.74
C ALA A 117 4.36 23.89 6.23
N ALA A 118 5.26 24.44 5.42
CA ALA A 118 5.21 24.49 3.96
C ALA A 118 6.63 24.59 3.35
N GLY A 119 6.73 24.54 2.02
CA GLY A 119 7.99 24.70 1.30
C GLY A 119 8.80 23.40 1.17
N SER A 120 10.07 23.53 0.77
CA SER A 120 10.97 22.40 0.50
C SER A 120 11.23 21.52 1.74
N SER A 121 11.27 22.12 2.94
CA SER A 121 11.48 21.42 4.20
C SER A 121 10.20 20.81 4.81
N SER A 122 9.03 21.01 4.17
CA SER A 122 7.82 20.26 4.49
C SER A 122 7.90 18.93 3.76
N ASP A 123 8.60 17.96 4.35
CA ASP A 123 9.08 16.75 3.66
C ASP A 123 8.94 15.51 4.55
N MET A 124 7.89 14.71 4.30
CA MET A 124 7.66 13.47 5.04
C MET A 124 8.60 12.36 4.58
N GLN A 125 9.27 11.68 5.51
CA GLN A 125 10.18 10.60 5.15
C GLN A 125 9.43 9.36 4.62
N MET A 126 9.95 8.75 3.56
CA MET A 126 9.49 7.46 3.03
C MET A 126 10.30 6.33 3.67
N ASP A 127 9.60 5.43 4.36
CA ASP A 127 10.07 4.11 4.75
C ASP A 127 9.96 3.10 3.58
N TRP A 128 10.34 1.84 3.81
CA TRP A 128 10.30 0.79 2.78
C TRP A 128 8.88 0.47 2.30
N GLY A 129 7.89 0.46 3.20
CA GLY A 129 6.47 0.29 2.89
C GLY A 129 5.92 1.37 1.96
N THR A 130 6.53 2.56 1.96
CA THR A 130 6.15 3.65 1.07
C THR A 130 6.99 3.67 -0.21
N LEU A 131 8.32 3.59 -0.06
CA LEU A 131 9.27 3.79 -1.14
C LEU A 131 9.27 2.64 -2.15
N VAL A 132 9.24 1.38 -1.70
CA VAL A 132 9.38 0.21 -2.59
C VAL A 132 8.31 0.20 -3.70
N PRO A 133 7.00 0.21 -3.39
CA PRO A 133 5.98 0.24 -4.44
C PRO A 133 6.02 1.50 -5.30
N LEU A 134 6.34 2.68 -4.73
CA LEU A 134 6.43 3.92 -5.50
C LEU A 134 7.67 3.96 -6.40
N TRP A 135 8.75 3.25 -6.08
CA TRP A 135 9.96 3.22 -6.90
C TRP A 135 9.66 2.66 -8.29
N PHE A 136 8.90 1.56 -8.37
CA PHE A 136 8.50 0.97 -9.66
C PHE A 136 7.68 1.95 -10.50
N VAL A 137 6.88 2.81 -9.88
CA VAL A 137 5.99 3.74 -10.58
C VAL A 137 6.67 5.06 -10.92
N LEU A 138 7.26 5.73 -9.93
CA LEU A 138 7.78 7.08 -10.06
C LEU A 138 9.21 7.12 -10.60
N ASN A 139 10.04 6.13 -10.26
CA ASN A 139 11.43 6.05 -10.72
C ASN A 139 11.53 5.27 -12.03
N GLU A 140 11.08 4.00 -12.06
CA GLU A 140 11.25 3.14 -13.24
C GLU A 140 10.36 3.60 -14.42
N GLN A 141 9.08 3.93 -14.19
CA GLN A 141 8.22 4.49 -15.25
C GLN A 141 8.35 6.01 -15.43
N ARG A 142 9.15 6.69 -14.60
CA ARG A 142 9.33 8.16 -14.60
C ARG A 142 8.02 8.96 -14.46
N LEU A 143 6.98 8.38 -13.90
CA LEU A 143 5.67 9.03 -13.75
C LEU A 143 5.77 10.20 -12.77
N LYS A 144 5.10 11.31 -13.08
CA LYS A 144 5.16 12.59 -12.31
C LYS A 144 3.90 12.88 -11.51
N SER A 145 3.08 11.88 -11.25
CA SER A 145 1.89 12.01 -10.41
C SER A 145 2.25 12.52 -9.02
N ARG A 146 1.35 13.29 -8.41
CA ARG A 146 1.42 13.58 -6.98
C ARG A 146 1.14 12.31 -6.19
N ILE A 147 1.60 12.24 -4.96
CA ILE A 147 1.26 11.14 -4.05
C ILE A 147 0.41 11.61 -2.88
N LEU A 148 -0.33 10.70 -2.28
CA LEU A 148 -0.93 10.89 -0.97
C LEU A 148 -0.64 9.66 -0.13
N ILE A 149 0.09 9.84 0.96
CA ILE A 149 0.41 8.74 1.89
C ILE A 149 -0.65 8.69 2.98
N VAL A 150 -1.21 7.50 3.17
CA VAL A 150 -2.09 7.12 4.26
C VAL A 150 -1.39 6.04 5.08
N ALA A 151 -1.33 6.20 6.40
CA ALA A 151 -0.73 5.19 7.27
C ALA A 151 -1.73 4.76 8.36
N PRO A 152 -2.37 3.58 8.23
CA PRO A 152 -3.21 3.04 9.29
C PRO A 152 -2.39 2.61 10.51
N SER A 153 -3.08 2.56 11.66
CA SER A 153 -2.58 1.95 12.88
C SER A 153 -3.23 0.58 13.12
N ARG A 154 -2.48 -0.34 13.74
CA ARG A 154 -2.95 -1.72 13.99
C ARG A 154 -4.05 -1.79 15.05
N GLU A 155 -4.06 -0.79 15.92
CA GLU A 155 -5.03 -0.60 17.00
C GLU A 155 -6.42 -0.21 16.47
N ILE A 156 -6.51 0.23 15.22
CA ILE A 156 -7.79 0.58 14.61
C ILE A 156 -8.48 -0.68 14.07
N PRO A 157 -9.75 -0.94 14.44
CA PRO A 157 -10.50 -2.07 13.91
C PRO A 157 -10.56 -2.08 12.38
N LEU A 158 -10.51 -3.26 11.77
CA LEU A 158 -10.58 -3.42 10.31
C LEU A 158 -11.83 -2.77 9.71
N ARG A 159 -12.96 -2.83 10.42
CA ARG A 159 -14.22 -2.18 10.00
C ARG A 159 -14.07 -0.66 9.84
N MET A 160 -13.30 0.00 10.70
CA MET A 160 -13.06 1.44 10.59
C MET A 160 -12.18 1.79 9.38
N ASN A 161 -11.16 0.97 9.10
CA ASN A 161 -10.33 1.11 7.90
C ASN A 161 -11.14 0.86 6.62
N PHE A 162 -12.07 -0.08 6.64
CA PHE A 162 -13.02 -0.31 5.55
C PHE A 162 -13.94 0.90 5.31
N ILE A 163 -14.50 1.49 6.37
CA ILE A 163 -15.33 2.70 6.26
C ILE A 163 -14.49 3.88 5.72
N PHE A 164 -13.24 4.02 6.17
CA PHE A 164 -12.31 5.00 5.61
C PHE A 164 -12.04 4.75 4.12
N GLY A 165 -11.85 3.50 3.71
CA GLY A 165 -11.79 3.10 2.30
C GLY A 165 -13.01 3.54 1.48
N ARG A 166 -14.23 3.34 2.02
CA ARG A 166 -15.47 3.84 1.39
C ARG A 166 -15.48 5.36 1.28
N LEU A 167 -14.98 6.07 2.30
CA LEU A 167 -14.83 7.53 2.22
C LEU A 167 -13.88 7.93 1.08
N LEU A 168 -12.69 7.32 1.01
CA LEU A 168 -11.75 7.56 -0.10
C LEU A 168 -12.40 7.30 -1.46
N GLY A 169 -13.08 6.17 -1.61
CA GLY A 169 -13.80 5.81 -2.84
C GLY A 169 -14.83 6.87 -3.25
N ARG A 170 -15.61 7.39 -2.30
CA ARG A 170 -16.61 8.45 -2.56
C ARG A 170 -15.95 9.77 -2.96
N LEU A 171 -14.88 10.15 -2.27
CA LEU A 171 -14.16 11.39 -2.55
C LEU A 171 -13.49 11.36 -3.92
N MET A 172 -12.82 10.25 -4.26
CA MET A 172 -12.25 10.04 -5.59
C MET A 172 -13.36 10.05 -6.65
N LYS A 173 -14.44 9.28 -6.49
CA LYS A 173 -15.56 9.23 -7.45
C LYS A 173 -16.22 10.61 -7.70
N LYS A 174 -16.27 11.48 -6.69
CA LYS A 174 -16.90 12.81 -6.79
C LYS A 174 -16.00 13.84 -7.49
N ASP A 175 -14.69 13.64 -7.50
CA ASP A 175 -13.76 14.55 -8.16
C ASP A 175 -13.87 14.40 -9.69
N ARG A 176 -14.07 15.51 -10.40
CA ARG A 176 -14.22 15.53 -11.86
C ARG A 176 -12.95 15.98 -12.59
N LYS A 177 -11.91 16.39 -11.86
CA LYS A 177 -10.71 17.02 -12.40
C LYS A 177 -9.49 16.11 -12.34
N ARG A 178 -9.36 15.30 -11.27
CA ARG A 178 -8.20 14.43 -11.04
C ARG A 178 -8.53 12.99 -11.42
N LYS A 179 -7.56 12.25 -11.94
CA LYS A 179 -7.58 10.78 -11.98
C LYS A 179 -6.77 10.24 -10.80
N PHE A 180 -7.21 9.17 -10.17
CA PHE A 180 -6.55 8.55 -9.03
C PHE A 180 -6.15 7.12 -9.34
N ALA A 181 -4.98 6.72 -8.83
CA ALA A 181 -4.67 5.31 -8.62
C ALA A 181 -4.55 5.04 -7.12
N PHE A 182 -4.87 3.82 -6.68
CA PHE A 182 -4.71 3.41 -5.28
C PHE A 182 -3.73 2.25 -5.15
N ILE A 183 -2.79 2.35 -4.22
CA ILE A 183 -1.83 1.28 -3.89
C ILE A 183 -2.04 0.85 -2.44
N ALA A 184 -2.49 -0.38 -2.23
CA ALA A 184 -2.36 -1.05 -0.94
C ALA A 184 -0.95 -1.65 -0.85
N SER A 185 -0.04 -0.97 -0.15
CA SER A 185 1.30 -1.48 0.08
C SER A 185 1.26 -2.58 1.14
N ALA A 186 1.50 -3.83 0.80
CA ALA A 186 1.10 -4.95 1.65
C ALA A 186 1.93 -6.23 1.46
N ASP A 187 2.59 -6.65 2.52
CA ASP A 187 3.15 -8.00 2.64
C ASP A 187 2.18 -8.88 3.45
N GLN A 188 2.11 -10.16 3.09
CA GLN A 188 1.15 -11.12 3.63
C GLN A 188 1.65 -11.67 4.97
N ALA A 189 1.40 -12.93 5.30
CA ALA A 189 1.88 -13.48 6.56
C ALA A 189 3.42 -13.47 6.66
N HIS A 190 3.95 -13.31 7.87
CA HIS A 190 5.40 -13.18 8.13
C HIS A 190 6.01 -14.39 8.86
N ALA A 191 5.23 -15.44 9.12
CA ALA A 191 5.65 -16.60 9.90
C ALA A 191 5.87 -17.85 9.03
N HIS A 192 6.49 -17.70 7.84
CA HIS A 192 6.73 -18.83 6.92
C HIS A 192 8.04 -19.59 7.17
N SER A 193 8.95 -19.08 8.01
CA SER A 193 10.26 -19.69 8.22
C SER A 193 10.63 -19.80 9.69
N ARG A 194 11.09 -20.99 10.12
CA ARG A 194 11.61 -21.21 11.49
C ARG A 194 12.83 -20.33 11.80
N SER A 195 13.65 -20.05 10.79
CA SER A 195 14.82 -19.17 10.91
C SER A 195 14.48 -17.69 10.65
N GLY A 196 13.24 -17.37 10.30
CA GLY A 196 12.77 -16.00 10.13
C GLY A 196 12.59 -15.29 11.49
N PRO A 197 12.58 -13.95 11.50
CA PRO A 197 12.50 -13.14 12.73
C PRO A 197 11.21 -13.36 13.54
N TYR A 198 10.19 -13.96 12.92
CA TYR A 198 8.87 -14.18 13.52
C TYR A 198 8.55 -15.65 13.79
N GLY A 199 9.50 -16.55 13.54
CA GLY A 199 9.32 -17.99 13.65
C GLY A 199 8.40 -18.57 12.58
N PHE A 200 8.05 -19.85 12.75
CA PHE A 200 7.15 -20.56 11.85
C PHE A 200 5.77 -20.75 12.48
N SER A 201 4.73 -20.47 11.70
CA SER A 201 3.35 -20.79 12.06
C SER A 201 2.61 -21.35 10.84
N PRO A 202 1.91 -22.49 10.94
CA PRO A 202 1.06 -22.99 9.86
C PRO A 202 -0.09 -22.03 9.54
N ALA A 203 -0.42 -21.08 10.43
CA ALA A 203 -1.40 -20.04 10.16
C ALA A 203 -0.96 -19.12 9.00
N ALA A 204 0.36 -18.95 8.79
CA ALA A 204 0.89 -18.08 7.73
C ALA A 204 0.44 -18.54 6.34
N ALA A 205 0.70 -19.80 5.98
CA ALA A 205 0.28 -20.35 4.69
C ALA A 205 -1.26 -20.36 4.52
N LYS A 206 -2.00 -20.60 5.60
CA LYS A 206 -3.48 -20.55 5.59
C LYS A 206 -3.99 -19.12 5.36
N TYR A 207 -3.35 -18.13 5.98
CA TYR A 207 -3.71 -16.72 5.83
C TYR A 207 -3.46 -16.26 4.40
N ASP A 208 -2.28 -16.56 3.85
CA ASP A 208 -1.93 -16.23 2.49
C ASP A 208 -2.91 -16.86 1.50
N GLY A 209 -3.20 -18.16 1.65
CA GLY A 209 -4.20 -18.85 0.83
C GLY A 209 -5.58 -18.20 0.90
N PHE A 210 -6.01 -17.77 2.10
CA PHE A 210 -7.26 -17.03 2.28
C PHE A 210 -7.24 -15.70 1.53
N VAL A 211 -6.15 -14.92 1.62
CA VAL A 211 -6.03 -13.64 0.92
C VAL A 211 -6.00 -13.81 -0.59
N LEU A 212 -5.21 -14.76 -1.09
CA LEU A 212 -5.09 -15.03 -2.52
C LEU A 212 -6.44 -15.43 -3.14
N ASN A 213 -7.20 -16.29 -2.45
CA ASN A 213 -8.54 -16.63 -2.90
C ASN A 213 -9.48 -15.40 -2.81
N ALA A 214 -9.28 -14.47 -1.87
CA ALA A 214 -10.11 -13.26 -1.76
C ALA A 214 -9.91 -12.35 -2.97
N ILE A 215 -8.66 -12.27 -3.43
CA ILE A 215 -8.28 -11.59 -4.65
C ILE A 215 -8.88 -12.32 -5.86
N ARG A 216 -8.71 -13.64 -6.00
CA ARG A 216 -9.23 -14.39 -7.17
C ARG A 216 -10.75 -14.29 -7.31
N ASP A 217 -11.47 -14.33 -6.18
CA ASP A 217 -12.93 -14.30 -6.16
C ASP A 217 -13.51 -12.88 -6.26
N ASN A 218 -12.67 -11.86 -6.47
CA ASN A 218 -13.02 -10.43 -6.43
C ASN A 218 -13.79 -10.02 -5.16
N ASN A 219 -13.48 -10.66 -4.03
CA ASN A 219 -14.20 -10.50 -2.77
C ASN A 219 -13.23 -10.22 -1.61
N LEU A 220 -12.50 -9.11 -1.70
CA LEU A 220 -11.62 -8.65 -0.61
C LEU A 220 -12.38 -8.36 0.70
N ARG A 221 -13.68 -8.05 0.63
CA ARG A 221 -14.50 -7.74 1.82
C ARG A 221 -14.46 -8.87 2.86
N ARG A 222 -14.28 -10.12 2.43
CA ARG A 222 -14.18 -11.28 3.32
C ARG A 222 -13.01 -11.21 4.31
N ILE A 223 -11.99 -10.38 4.05
CA ILE A 223 -10.90 -10.13 5.01
C ILE A 223 -11.43 -9.62 6.36
N LEU A 224 -12.58 -8.93 6.36
CA LEU A 224 -13.24 -8.47 7.58
C LEU A 224 -13.70 -9.61 8.51
N SER A 225 -13.82 -10.86 8.03
CA SER A 225 -14.25 -12.00 8.83
C SER A 225 -13.10 -12.76 9.50
N LEU A 226 -11.85 -12.34 9.28
CA LEU A 226 -10.70 -13.00 9.89
C LEU A 226 -10.70 -12.83 11.41
N LYS A 227 -10.52 -13.94 12.12
CA LYS A 227 -10.49 -13.94 13.59
C LYS A 227 -9.19 -13.31 14.10
N PRO A 228 -9.21 -12.45 15.14
CA PRO A 228 -8.01 -11.79 15.66
C PRO A 228 -6.86 -12.74 15.97
N ARG A 229 -7.14 -13.87 16.63
CA ARG A 229 -6.13 -14.89 16.94
C ARG A 229 -5.44 -15.46 15.70
N PHE A 230 -6.19 -15.70 14.62
CA PHE A 230 -5.62 -16.21 13.37
C PHE A 230 -4.70 -15.17 12.71
N VAL A 231 -5.07 -13.89 12.77
CA VAL A 231 -4.25 -12.78 12.31
C VAL A 231 -2.96 -12.69 13.13
N GLU A 232 -3.06 -12.76 14.46
CA GLU A 232 -1.92 -12.72 15.37
C GLU A 232 -0.92 -13.87 15.11
N GLU A 233 -1.43 -15.08 14.87
CA GLU A 233 -0.60 -16.25 14.56
C GLU A 233 0.08 -16.16 13.18
N ALA A 234 -0.57 -15.54 12.19
CA ALA A 234 -0.02 -15.35 10.84
C ALA A 234 0.93 -14.14 10.72
N LYS A 235 0.77 -13.15 11.61
CA LYS A 235 1.59 -11.93 11.71
C LYS A 235 1.64 -11.08 10.41
N PRO A 236 0.52 -10.80 9.71
CA PRO A 236 0.55 -9.98 8.51
C PRO A 236 0.67 -8.48 8.82
N ASP A 237 1.12 -7.70 7.84
CA ASP A 237 0.91 -6.25 7.81
C ASP A 237 -0.14 -5.79 6.78
N SER A 238 -0.54 -6.68 5.87
CA SER A 238 -1.43 -6.44 4.72
C SER A 238 -2.85 -5.94 5.03
N LEU A 239 -3.39 -6.29 6.21
CA LEU A 239 -4.83 -6.24 6.46
C LEU A 239 -5.46 -4.86 6.29
N TRP A 240 -4.89 -3.85 6.94
CA TRP A 240 -5.54 -2.54 7.11
C TRP A 240 -5.71 -1.80 5.78
N GLN A 241 -4.68 -1.80 4.95
CA GLN A 241 -4.66 -1.23 3.61
C GLN A 241 -5.50 -2.07 2.63
N MET A 242 -5.54 -3.40 2.78
CA MET A 242 -6.38 -4.25 1.94
C MET A 242 -7.87 -4.07 2.25
N VAL A 243 -8.26 -3.86 3.51
CA VAL A 243 -9.66 -3.54 3.83
C VAL A 243 -10.03 -2.11 3.42
N MET A 244 -9.08 -1.16 3.40
CA MET A 244 -9.32 0.13 2.73
C MET A 244 -9.63 -0.06 1.25
N LEU A 245 -8.85 -0.87 0.54
CA LEU A 245 -9.11 -1.21 -0.87
C LEU A 245 -10.48 -1.90 -1.05
N ALA A 246 -10.85 -2.82 -0.15
CA ALA A 246 -12.17 -3.43 -0.15
C ALA A 246 -13.30 -2.39 0.02
N GLY A 247 -13.10 -1.38 0.88
CA GLY A 247 -14.05 -0.28 1.06
C GLY A 247 -14.15 0.63 -0.17
N ILE A 248 -13.02 0.88 -0.84
CA ILE A 248 -12.99 1.60 -2.12
C ILE A 248 -13.79 0.81 -3.17
N ASN A 249 -13.57 -0.51 -3.25
CA ASN A 249 -14.24 -1.41 -4.20
C ASN A 249 -15.77 -1.43 -4.02
N GLU A 250 -16.29 -1.19 -2.82
CA GLU A 250 -17.74 -1.07 -2.57
C GLU A 250 -18.35 0.19 -3.24
N VAL A 251 -17.55 1.22 -3.48
CA VAL A 251 -18.02 2.52 -4.02
C VAL A 251 -17.74 2.66 -5.51
N VAL A 252 -16.59 2.15 -5.93
CA VAL A 252 -16.14 2.07 -7.31
C VAL A 252 -15.87 0.59 -7.59
N PRO A 253 -16.75 -0.12 -8.32
CA PRO A 253 -16.52 -1.51 -8.66
C PRO A 253 -15.21 -1.68 -9.44
N LEU A 254 -14.37 -2.59 -8.95
CA LEU A 254 -13.08 -2.97 -9.53
C LEU A 254 -13.04 -4.49 -9.68
N ARG A 255 -12.46 -4.96 -10.77
CA ARG A 255 -12.22 -6.37 -11.04
C ARG A 255 -10.78 -6.69 -10.72
N SER A 256 -10.58 -7.62 -9.80
CA SER A 256 -9.28 -8.09 -9.39
C SER A 256 -8.64 -9.05 -10.40
N GLN A 257 -7.31 -9.03 -10.46
CA GLN A 257 -6.47 -10.01 -11.13
C GLN A 257 -5.24 -10.29 -10.27
N LEU A 258 -5.07 -11.53 -9.81
CA LEU A 258 -3.83 -11.96 -9.16
C LEU A 258 -2.74 -12.13 -10.22
N LEU A 259 -1.61 -11.46 -10.06
CA LEU A 259 -0.49 -11.50 -11.01
C LEU A 259 0.63 -12.43 -10.54
N SER A 260 0.95 -12.41 -9.26
CA SER A 260 1.94 -13.33 -8.67
C SER A 260 1.75 -13.50 -7.18
N TYR A 261 2.32 -14.58 -6.66
CA TYR A 261 2.52 -14.82 -5.24
C TYR A 261 3.84 -15.57 -5.03
N GLN A 262 4.65 -15.12 -4.05
CA GLN A 262 5.88 -15.81 -3.67
C GLN A 262 6.13 -15.70 -2.16
N VAL A 263 6.92 -16.65 -1.63
CA VAL A 263 7.54 -16.58 -0.30
C VAL A 263 9.06 -16.77 -0.45
N PRO A 264 9.81 -15.75 -0.93
CA PRO A 264 11.25 -15.84 -1.20
C PRO A 264 12.11 -16.00 0.07
N SER A 265 11.59 -15.56 1.21
CA SER A 265 12.25 -15.61 2.51
C SER A 265 11.29 -16.10 3.60
N TYR A 266 10.79 -15.22 4.47
CA TYR A 266 9.96 -15.57 5.63
C TYR A 266 8.55 -14.96 5.59
N TYR A 267 8.27 -14.09 4.61
CA TYR A 267 6.98 -13.44 4.42
C TYR A 267 6.44 -13.63 3.00
N GLY A 268 5.11 -13.69 2.89
CA GLY A 268 4.42 -13.81 1.62
C GLY A 268 4.27 -12.48 0.91
N MET A 269 4.39 -12.48 -0.42
CA MET A 269 4.20 -11.31 -1.27
C MET A 269 3.23 -11.64 -2.38
N ALA A 270 2.17 -10.84 -2.50
CA ALA A 270 1.16 -11.00 -3.54
C ALA A 270 1.05 -9.69 -4.35
N CYS A 271 1.14 -9.80 -5.67
CA CYS A 271 0.87 -8.70 -6.58
C CYS A 271 -0.51 -8.90 -7.20
N ALA A 272 -1.40 -7.92 -7.08
CA ALA A 272 -2.73 -7.99 -7.70
C ALA A 272 -3.17 -6.65 -8.25
N GLY A 273 -3.71 -6.65 -9.47
CA GLY A 273 -4.30 -5.50 -10.14
C GLY A 273 -5.80 -5.44 -9.95
N PHE A 274 -6.37 -4.23 -10.01
CA PHE A 274 -7.79 -3.97 -9.86
C PHE A 274 -8.22 -2.90 -10.88
N ASP A 275 -8.92 -3.34 -11.93
CA ASP A 275 -9.37 -2.48 -13.03
C ASP A 275 -10.85 -2.10 -12.84
N PRO A 276 -11.24 -0.82 -12.98
CA PRO A 276 -12.65 -0.43 -12.99
C PRO A 276 -13.45 -1.13 -14.09
N TYR A 277 -14.72 -1.48 -13.79
CA TYR A 277 -15.65 -2.08 -14.76
C TYR A 277 -17.08 -1.54 -14.60
#